data_AF-A0A1V9ZYR9-F1
#
_entry.id   AF-A0A1V9ZYR9-F1
#
_cell.length_a   1.000
_cell.length_b   1.000
_cell.length_c   1.000
_cell.angle_alpha   90.00
_cell.angle_beta   90.00
_cell.angle_gamma   90.00
#
_symmetry.space_group_name_H-M   'P 1'
#
loop_
_entity.id
_entity.type
_entity.pdbx_description
1 polymer ?
#
loop_
_entity_poly.entity_id
_entity_poly.type
_entity_poly.pdbx_seq_one_letter_code
_entity_poly.pdbx_strand_id
1 'polypeptide(L)'
;MEVMLASGVVRLRPERPLINSSNSFDLNMDDSTALHKFRFTIPQLQLIAVKLNMPEIVITPSNDHIIAIEALAMVCRRLGECCRLFTIANEFERSMEACRRTITTTIQLIYASWKDVQTSLFEKKQYTQTLSERNLN
;
A
#
# COMPACT_ATOMS: atom_id res chain seq x y z
N MET A 1 1.31 -31.15 31.46
CA MET A 1 1.35 -30.32 30.24
C MET A 1 2.79 -30.16 29.70
N GLU A 2 3.83 -30.66 30.37
CA GLU A 2 5.21 -30.63 29.85
C GLU A 2 5.51 -31.68 28.77
N VAL A 3 4.85 -32.84 28.82
CA VAL A 3 5.17 -34.00 27.95
C VAL A 3 4.85 -33.75 26.46
N MET A 4 3.96 -32.80 26.16
CA MET A 4 3.57 -32.43 24.78
C MET A 4 4.51 -31.42 24.12
N LEU A 5 5.28 -30.66 24.92
CA LEU A 5 6.30 -29.73 24.40
C LEU A 5 7.59 -30.47 24.01
N ALA A 6 7.92 -31.54 24.74
CA ALA A 6 9.11 -32.37 24.50
C ALA A 6 9.01 -33.27 23.25
N SER A 7 7.79 -33.58 22.81
CA SER A 7 7.51 -34.50 21.69
C SER A 7 7.47 -33.81 20.31
N GLY A 8 7.79 -32.50 20.24
CA GLY A 8 7.82 -31.75 18.97
C GLY A 8 6.45 -31.52 18.31
N VAL A 9 5.36 -31.97 18.96
CA VAL A 9 3.98 -31.87 18.44
C VAL A 9 3.43 -30.45 18.58
N VAL A 10 3.97 -29.65 19.51
CA VAL A 10 3.55 -28.27 19.72
C VAL A 10 4.77 -27.34 19.61
N ARG A 11 4.90 -26.66 18.48
CA ARG A 11 5.88 -25.58 18.31
C ARG A 11 5.25 -24.30 18.87
N LEU A 12 5.74 -23.85 20.04
CA LEU A 12 5.42 -22.51 20.52
C LEU A 12 5.82 -21.53 19.43
N ARG A 13 4.87 -20.69 19.00
CA ARG A 13 5.21 -19.58 18.10
C ARG A 13 6.28 -18.76 18.83
N PRO A 14 7.41 -18.44 18.18
CA PRO A 14 8.37 -17.51 18.77
C PRO A 14 7.59 -16.25 19.18
N GLU A 15 7.93 -15.69 20.36
CA GLU A 15 7.30 -14.46 20.82
C GLU A 15 7.33 -13.45 19.67
N ARG A 16 6.17 -12.83 19.42
CA ARG A 16 6.05 -11.79 18.41
C ARG A 16 7.10 -10.74 18.78
N PRO A 17 8.05 -10.39 17.89
CA PRO A 17 8.97 -9.30 18.19
C PRO A 17 8.14 -8.09 18.62
N LEU A 18 8.49 -7.51 19.75
CA LEU A 18 7.88 -6.28 20.26
C LEU A 18 8.04 -5.25 19.15
N ILE A 19 6.95 -4.99 18.42
CA ILE A 19 6.94 -3.96 17.40
C ILE A 19 7.06 -2.66 18.16
N ASN A 20 8.19 -1.99 18.01
CA ASN A 20 8.33 -0.63 18.47
C ASN A 20 7.25 0.19 17.74
N SER A 21 6.25 0.69 18.46
CA SER A 21 5.15 1.47 17.87
C SER A 21 5.61 2.87 17.45
N SER A 22 6.87 3.22 17.74
CA SER A 22 7.51 4.49 17.42
C SER A 22 8.13 4.54 16.01
N ASN A 23 7.88 3.53 15.18
CA ASN A 23 8.57 3.35 13.90
C ASN A 23 8.04 4.28 12.82
N SER A 24 8.83 5.31 12.55
CA SER A 24 8.54 6.38 11.59
C SER A 24 9.23 6.10 10.26
N PHE A 25 8.46 6.01 9.19
CA PHE A 25 8.99 6.24 7.85
C PHE A 25 9.72 7.58 7.80
N ASP A 26 10.99 7.54 7.38
CA ASP A 26 11.79 8.75 7.24
C ASP A 26 11.38 9.51 5.97
N LEU A 27 10.69 10.63 6.17
CA LEU A 27 10.29 11.56 5.11
C LEU A 27 11.47 12.35 4.54
N ASN A 28 12.60 12.39 5.25
CA ASN A 28 13.81 13.12 4.84
C ASN A 28 14.89 12.19 4.27
N MET A 29 14.51 10.98 3.84
CA MET A 29 15.40 10.02 3.23
C MET A 29 16.03 10.58 1.94
N ASP A 30 17.33 10.32 1.76
CA ASP A 30 18.07 10.71 0.56
C ASP A 30 17.44 10.11 -0.72
N ASP A 31 17.39 10.91 -1.79
CA ASP A 31 16.78 10.55 -3.07
C ASP A 31 17.40 9.28 -3.68
N SER A 32 18.71 9.06 -3.52
CA SER A 32 19.39 7.85 -4.01
C SER A 32 18.88 6.59 -3.32
N THR A 33 18.63 6.68 -2.01
CA THR A 33 18.11 5.58 -1.19
C THR A 33 16.64 5.35 -1.51
N ALA A 34 15.85 6.42 -1.67
CA ALA A 34 14.44 6.35 -2.04
C ALA A 34 14.26 5.71 -3.44
N LEU A 35 15.06 6.11 -4.42
CA LEU A 35 15.05 5.52 -5.77
C LEU A 35 15.43 4.04 -5.74
N HIS A 36 16.44 3.67 -4.95
CA HIS A 36 16.84 2.28 -4.83
C HIS A 36 15.72 1.42 -4.22
N LYS A 37 15.06 1.90 -3.16
CA LYS A 37 14.00 1.14 -2.46
C LYS A 37 12.67 1.16 -3.22
N PHE A 38 12.17 2.33 -3.57
CA PHE A 38 10.80 2.56 -4.04
C PHE A 38 10.71 2.82 -5.54
N ARG A 39 11.83 2.98 -6.24
CA ARG A 39 11.93 3.43 -7.65
C ARG A 39 11.47 4.86 -7.90
N PHE A 40 11.04 5.57 -6.84
CA PHE A 40 10.60 6.96 -6.86
C PHE A 40 11.27 7.74 -5.73
N THR A 41 11.48 9.03 -5.93
CA THR A 41 11.90 9.93 -4.85
C THR A 41 10.74 10.27 -3.91
N ILE A 42 11.03 10.75 -2.70
CA ILE A 42 9.97 11.16 -1.76
C ILE A 42 9.03 12.24 -2.34
N PRO A 43 9.53 13.29 -3.02
CA PRO A 43 8.67 14.26 -3.70
C PRO A 43 7.81 13.66 -4.81
N GLN A 44 8.32 12.66 -5.54
CA GLN A 44 7.53 11.95 -6.56
C GLN A 44 6.42 11.10 -5.94
N LEU A 45 6.68 10.44 -4.81
CA LEU A 45 5.65 9.71 -4.06
C LEU A 45 4.54 10.64 -3.58
N GLN A 46 4.89 11.84 -3.08
CA GLN A 46 3.91 12.86 -2.73
C GLN A 46 3.06 13.29 -3.93
N LEU A 47 3.70 13.55 -5.07
CA LEU A 47 2.99 13.92 -6.30
C LEU A 47 2.02 12.80 -6.75
N ILE A 48 2.45 11.55 -6.68
CA ILE A 48 1.61 10.38 -7.02
C ILE A 48 0.43 10.28 -6.04
N ALA A 49 0.65 10.45 -4.74
CA ALA A 49 -0.42 10.42 -3.74
C ALA A 49 -1.48 11.49 -4.02
N VAL A 50 -1.06 12.72 -4.36
CA VAL A 50 -1.96 13.81 -4.76
C VAL A 50 -2.70 13.47 -6.06
N LYS A 51 -2.01 12.95 -7.08
CA LYS A 51 -2.63 12.59 -8.37
C LYS A 51 -3.63 11.44 -8.26
N LEU A 52 -3.42 10.52 -7.32
CA LEU A 52 -4.32 9.42 -7.02
C LEU A 52 -5.48 9.83 -6.10
N ASN A 53 -5.54 11.10 -5.68
CA ASN A 53 -6.49 11.61 -4.67
C ASN A 53 -6.52 10.76 -3.40
N MET A 54 -5.35 10.32 -2.93
CA MET A 54 -5.27 9.56 -1.69
C MET A 54 -5.60 10.46 -0.49
N PRO A 55 -6.32 9.94 0.51
CA PRO A 55 -6.48 10.65 1.78
C PRO A 55 -5.11 10.83 2.43
N GLU A 56 -4.90 11.89 3.20
CA GLU A 56 -3.61 12.17 3.88
C GLU A 56 -3.21 11.05 4.85
N ILE A 57 -4.20 10.41 5.47
CA ILE A 57 -4.04 9.29 6.38
C ILE A 57 -4.88 8.11 5.84
N VAL A 58 -4.22 6.97 5.66
CA VAL A 58 -4.85 5.69 5.35
C VAL A 58 -5.22 5.01 6.66
N ILE A 59 -6.51 4.75 6.85
CA ILE A 59 -7.04 4.04 8.01
C ILE A 59 -7.27 2.59 7.62
N THR A 60 -6.58 1.66 8.28
CA THR A 60 -6.79 0.23 8.05
C THR A 60 -8.06 -0.26 8.77
N PRO A 61 -8.63 -1.42 8.39
CA PRO A 61 -9.78 -2.02 9.10
C PRO A 61 -9.50 -2.35 10.58
N SER A 62 -8.22 -2.40 10.97
CA SER A 62 -7.80 -2.60 12.35
C SER A 62 -7.58 -1.27 13.10
N ASN A 63 -8.02 -0.15 12.52
CA ASN A 63 -7.84 1.21 13.03
C ASN A 63 -6.36 1.61 13.18
N ASP A 64 -5.50 1.08 12.30
CA ASP A 64 -4.12 1.57 12.20
C ASP A 64 -4.13 2.85 11.35
N HIS A 65 -3.55 3.93 11.89
CA HIS A 65 -3.43 5.21 11.20
C HIS A 65 -2.03 5.30 10.58
N ILE A 66 -1.98 5.40 9.25
CA ILE A 66 -0.71 5.39 8.50
C ILE A 66 -0.71 6.54 7.52
N ILE A 67 0.42 7.22 7.39
CA ILE A 67 0.58 8.35 6.46
C ILE A 67 0.46 7.81 5.03
N ALA A 68 -0.25 8.50 4.16
CA ALA A 68 -0.48 8.03 2.80
C ALA A 68 0.79 7.84 1.98
N ILE A 69 1.78 8.72 2.16
CA ILE A 69 3.10 8.63 1.52
C ILE A 69 3.80 7.33 1.92
N GLU A 70 3.73 6.99 3.21
CA GLU A 70 4.31 5.76 3.75
C GLU A 70 3.58 4.52 3.24
N ALA A 71 2.25 4.54 3.25
CA ALA A 71 1.44 3.45 2.71
C ALA A 71 1.70 3.23 1.21
N LEU A 72 1.84 4.31 0.44
CA LEU A 72 2.20 4.27 -0.97
C LEU A 72 3.62 3.75 -1.17
N ALA A 73 4.59 4.18 -0.35
CA ALA A 73 5.96 3.69 -0.40
C ALA A 73 6.03 2.17 -0.17
N MET A 74 5.21 1.62 0.73
CA MET A 74 5.12 0.16 0.95
C MET A 74 4.59 -0.58 -0.28
N VAL A 75 3.62 0.00 -0.99
CA VAL A 75 3.10 -0.56 -2.25
C VAL A 75 4.16 -0.47 -3.35
N CYS A 76 4.78 0.70 -3.53
CA CYS A 76 5.85 0.92 -4.50
C CYS A 76 7.06 0.01 -4.24
N ARG A 77 7.45 -0.22 -2.99
CA ARG A 77 8.51 -1.16 -2.61
C ARG A 77 8.21 -2.55 -3.14
N ARG A 78 6.97 -3.02 -2.96
CA ARG A 78 6.51 -4.35 -3.39
C ARG A 78 6.38 -4.48 -4.91
N LEU A 79 6.11 -3.38 -5.61
CA LEU A 79 6.02 -3.34 -7.08
C LEU A 79 7.40 -3.22 -7.74
N GLY A 80 8.32 -2.47 -7.13
CA GLY A 80 9.69 -2.29 -7.63
C GLY A 80 10.56 -3.53 -7.45
N GLU A 81 10.33 -4.28 -6.37
CA GLU A 81 10.98 -5.55 -6.10
C GLU A 81 10.00 -6.48 -5.39
N CYS A 82 9.80 -7.69 -5.91
CA CYS A 82 8.91 -8.68 -5.30
C CYS A 82 9.52 -9.22 -3.99
N CYS A 83 9.51 -8.43 -2.93
CA CYS A 83 10.08 -8.79 -1.64
C CYS A 83 9.09 -9.56 -0.77
N ARG A 84 9.62 -10.39 0.14
CA ARG A 84 8.82 -11.02 1.20
C ARG A 84 8.21 -9.93 2.08
N LEU A 85 6.99 -10.17 2.59
CA LEU A 85 6.33 -9.26 3.54
C LEU A 85 7.18 -9.01 4.78
N PHE A 86 8.00 -9.99 5.18
CA PHE A 86 8.97 -9.86 6.27
C PHE A 86 10.01 -8.76 6.01
N THR A 87 10.55 -8.66 4.80
CA THR A 87 11.54 -7.63 4.45
C THR A 87 10.93 -6.24 4.54
N ILE A 88 9.71 -6.07 4.03
CA ILE A 88 8.97 -4.82 4.12
C ILE A 88 8.63 -4.49 5.59
N ALA A 89 8.17 -5.49 6.34
CA ALA A 89 7.89 -5.34 7.77
C ALA A 89 9.14 -4.91 8.56
N ASN A 90 10.31 -5.42 8.20
CA ASN A 90 11.58 -5.02 8.81
C ASN A 90 12.00 -3.60 8.40
N GLU A 91 11.86 -3.22 7.12
CA GLU A 91 12.26 -1.89 6.61
C GLU A 91 11.38 -0.75 7.13
N PHE A 92 10.08 -0.99 7.28
CA PHE A 92 9.13 -0.05 7.86
C PHE A 92 8.95 -0.29 9.37
N GLU A 93 9.70 -1.27 9.90
CA GLU A 93 9.73 -1.75 11.28
C GLU A 93 8.31 -2.03 11.86
N ARG A 94 7.32 -2.28 11.00
CA ARG A 94 5.95 -2.60 11.41
C ARG A 94 5.72 -4.10 11.50
N SER A 95 4.65 -4.48 12.18
CA SER A 95 4.22 -5.88 12.17
C SER A 95 3.87 -6.34 10.76
N MET A 96 4.18 -7.59 10.42
CA MET A 96 3.85 -8.16 9.12
C MET A 96 2.35 -8.10 8.81
N GLU A 97 1.51 -8.26 9.84
CA GLU A 97 0.05 -8.15 9.72
C GLU A 97 -0.39 -6.72 9.41
N ALA A 98 0.18 -5.73 10.09
CA ALA A 98 -0.08 -4.32 9.80
C ALA A 98 0.36 -3.98 8.37
N CYS A 99 1.54 -4.43 7.93
CA CYS A 99 2.01 -4.21 6.57
C CYS A 99 1.07 -4.81 5.53
N ARG A 100 0.63 -6.06 5.74
CA ARG A 100 -0.31 -6.73 4.84
C ARG A 100 -1.61 -5.94 4.71
N ARG A 101 -2.20 -5.52 5.83
CA ARG A 101 -3.44 -4.75 5.86
C ARG A 101 -3.27 -3.41 5.15
N THR A 102 -2.19 -2.69 5.47
CA THR A 102 -1.86 -1.40 4.86
C THR A 102 -1.77 -1.51 3.34
N ILE A 103 -1.01 -2.50 2.84
CA ILE A 103 -0.84 -2.72 1.41
C ILE A 103 -2.19 -3.05 0.75
N THR A 104 -2.97 -3.98 1.33
CA THR A 104 -4.28 -4.36 0.80
C THR A 104 -5.25 -3.17 0.77
N THR A 105 -5.37 -2.43 1.86
CA THR A 105 -6.25 -1.26 1.95
C THR A 105 -5.81 -0.16 0.97
N THR A 106 -4.52 0.10 0.85
CA THR A 106 -3.98 1.09 -0.09
C THR A 106 -4.29 0.71 -1.54
N ILE A 107 -4.11 -0.56 -1.92
CA ILE A 107 -4.46 -1.05 -3.25
C ILE A 107 -5.97 -0.94 -3.50
N GLN A 108 -6.81 -1.25 -2.51
CA GLN A 108 -8.26 -1.09 -2.62
C GLN A 108 -8.67 0.37 -2.81
N LEU A 109 -8.02 1.31 -2.12
CA LEU A 109 -8.25 2.74 -2.31
C LEU A 109 -7.87 3.19 -3.72
N ILE A 110 -6.70 2.76 -4.23
CA ILE A 110 -6.30 3.02 -5.62
C ILE A 110 -7.34 2.44 -6.58
N TYR A 111 -7.74 1.19 -6.38
CA TYR A 111 -8.70 0.56 -7.26
C TYR A 111 -10.06 1.27 -7.24
N ALA A 112 -10.53 1.72 -6.07
CA ALA A 112 -11.77 2.46 -5.93
C ALA A 112 -11.71 3.80 -6.67
N SER A 113 -10.60 4.54 -6.58
CA SER A 113 -10.44 5.82 -7.29
C SER A 113 -10.36 5.62 -8.80
N TRP A 114 -9.71 4.55 -9.26
CA TRP A 114 -9.62 4.23 -10.69
C TRP A 114 -10.91 3.66 -11.27
N LYS A 115 -11.72 2.95 -10.48
CA LYS A 115 -13.02 2.43 -10.92
C LYS A 115 -13.95 3.57 -11.35
N ASP A 116 -13.99 4.65 -10.57
CA ASP A 116 -14.79 5.84 -10.87
C ASP A 116 -14.35 6.53 -12.18
N VAL A 117 -13.04 6.63 -12.40
CA VAL A 117 -12.46 7.14 -13.64
C VAL A 117 -12.81 6.25 -14.83
N GLN A 118 -12.73 4.92 -14.68
CA GLN A 118 -13.11 4.00 -15.76
C GLN A 118 -14.59 4.14 -16.11
N THR A 119 -15.48 4.16 -15.13
CA THR A 119 -16.93 4.32 -15.36
C THR A 119 -17.24 5.62 -16.10
N SER A 120 -16.67 6.75 -15.67
CA SER A 120 -16.89 8.05 -16.34
C SER A 120 -16.32 8.12 -17.76
N LEU A 121 -15.21 7.42 -18.04
CA LEU A 121 -14.66 7.30 -19.40
C LEU A 121 -15.53 6.40 -20.30
N PHE A 122 -16.10 5.33 -19.75
CA PHE A 122 -17.04 4.48 -20.47
C PHE A 122 -18.31 5.25 -20.83
N GLU A 123 -18.87 6.04 -19.91
CA GLU A 123 -20.03 6.90 -20.17
C GLU A 123 -19.73 7.94 -21.25
N LYS A 124 -18.60 8.66 -21.14
CA LYS A 124 -18.21 9.67 -22.13
C LYS A 124 -18.05 9.08 -23.54
N LYS A 125 -17.52 7.86 -23.68
CA LYS A 125 -17.42 7.17 -24.97
C LYS A 125 -18.79 6.87 -25.58
N GLN A 126 -19.78 6.48 -24.78
CA GLN A 126 -21.15 6.23 -25.25
C GLN A 126 -21.82 7.52 -25.76
N TYR A 127 -21.60 8.64 -25.05
CA TYR A 127 -22.15 9.94 -25.47
C TYR A 127 -21.54 10.47 -26.78
N THR A 128 -20.23 10.32 -27.01
CA THR A 128 -19.62 10.74 -28.29
C THR A 128 -20.05 9.87 -29.47
N GLN A 129 -20.26 8.57 -29.25
CA GLN A 129 -20.70 7.65 -30.30
C GLN A 129 -22.16 7.94 -30.73
N THR A 130 -23.04 8.19 -29.76
CA THR A 130 -24.44 8.57 -30.03
C THR A 130 -24.58 9.96 -30.66
N LEU A 131 -23.68 10.90 -30.38
CA LEU A 131 -23.62 12.21 -31.06
C LEU A 131 -23.14 12.09 -32.50
N SER A 132 -22.18 11.21 -32.81
CA SER A 132 -21.75 10.99 -34.20
C SER A 132 -22.83 10.34 -35.07
N GLU A 133 -23.65 9.45 -34.50
CA GLU A 133 -24.77 8.81 -35.21
C GLU A 133 -25.95 9.77 -35.46
N ARG A 134 -26.16 10.76 -34.58
CA ARG A 134 -27.19 11.79 -34.75
C ARG A 134 -26.81 12.91 -35.73
N ASN A 135 -25.52 13.12 -35.98
CA ASN A 135 -25.04 14.15 -36.93
C ASN A 135 -24.85 13.61 -38.36
N LEU A 136 -25.11 12.31 -38.60
CA LEU A 136 -25.06 11.67 -39.92
C LEU A 136 -26.44 11.37 -40.52
N ASN A 137 -27.52 11.64 -39.78
CA ASN A 137 -28.91 11.62 -40.26
C ASN A 137 -29.45 13.05 -40.36
#